data_AF-A0A6P8ZU47-F1
#
_entry.id   AF-A0A6P8ZU47-F1
#
_cell.length_a   1.000
_cell.length_b   1.000
_cell.length_c   1.000
_cell.angle_alpha   90.00
_cell.angle_beta   90.00
_cell.angle_gamma   90.00
#
_symmetry.space_group_name_H-M   'P 1'
#
loop_
_entity.id
_entity.type
_entity.pdbx_description
1 polymer ?
#
loop_
_entity_poly.entity_id
_entity_poly.type
_entity_poly.pdbx_seq_one_letter_code
_entity_poly.pdbx_strand_id
1 'polypeptide(L)'
;MAEEKLTPLEEEALKRKERLKALKRKRENGGEASEETPAVNPTPLPKPKFRSYKPQDEQLKESVMPTAKPADVSDEVKEQLEAADSRVVMDDLDITKLAPRKPDWDLKRDVAKKLEKLEKRTQRAIAELIRDRLRLEQGDDLASAVNVGARAQLQENNEDD
;
A
#
# COMPACT_ATOMS: atom_id res chain seq x y z
N MET A 1 -46.72 1.51 96.26
CA MET A 1 -45.48 1.37 95.48
C MET A 1 -45.52 2.43 94.41
N ALA A 2 -44.57 3.37 94.39
CA ALA A 2 -44.63 4.55 93.54
C ALA A 2 -44.22 4.21 92.11
N GLU A 3 -45.03 4.60 91.13
CA GLU A 3 -44.69 4.51 89.71
C GLU A 3 -43.65 5.58 89.39
N GLU A 4 -42.42 5.16 89.13
CA GLU A 4 -41.34 6.04 88.66
C GLU A 4 -41.67 6.48 87.24
N LYS A 5 -42.07 7.74 87.08
CA LYS A 5 -42.23 8.37 85.76
C LYS A 5 -40.85 8.52 85.12
N LEU A 6 -40.55 7.61 84.20
CA LEU A 6 -39.33 7.61 83.40
C LEU A 6 -39.22 8.92 82.62
N THR A 7 -38.02 9.50 82.60
CA THR A 7 -37.78 10.72 81.82
C THR A 7 -37.79 10.41 80.32
N PRO A 8 -38.15 11.35 79.43
CA PRO A 8 -38.23 11.09 77.99
C PRO A 8 -36.90 10.60 77.39
N LEU A 9 -35.76 11.02 77.98
CA LEU A 9 -34.43 10.56 77.59
C LEU A 9 -34.18 9.09 77.95
N GLU A 10 -34.65 8.65 79.12
CA GLU A 10 -34.53 7.26 79.58
C GLU A 10 -35.43 6.32 78.77
N GLU A 11 -36.62 6.77 78.39
CA GLU A 11 -37.51 6.02 77.50
C GLU A 11 -36.88 5.78 76.12
N GLU A 12 -36.22 6.79 75.55
CA GLU A 12 -35.54 6.67 74.27
C GLU A 12 -34.30 5.75 74.36
N ALA A 13 -33.55 5.83 75.47
CA ALA A 13 -32.44 4.92 75.74
C ALA A 13 -32.89 3.46 75.86
N LEU A 14 -34.02 3.20 76.51
CA LEU A 14 -34.61 1.86 76.61
C LEU A 14 -35.08 1.33 75.25
N LYS A 15 -35.75 2.16 74.44
CA LYS A 15 -36.15 1.81 73.06
C LYS A 15 -34.95 1.46 72.18
N ARG A 16 -33.84 2.23 72.29
CA ARG A 16 -32.59 1.93 71.57
C ARG A 16 -31.98 0.62 72.04
N LYS A 17 -31.96 0.38 73.35
CA LYS A 17 -31.44 -0.86 73.95
C LYS A 17 -32.23 -2.08 73.51
N GLU A 18 -33.56 -1.99 73.46
CA GLU A 18 -34.44 -3.06 72.96
C GLU A 18 -34.22 -3.33 71.47
N ARG A 19 -34.12 -2.27 70.65
CA ARG A 19 -33.82 -2.41 69.21
C ARG A 19 -32.48 -3.07 68.96
N LEU A 20 -31.44 -2.69 69.72
CA LEU A 20 -30.12 -3.33 69.63
C LEU A 20 -30.16 -4.78 70.10
N LYS A 21 -30.94 -5.09 71.15
CA LYS A 21 -31.13 -6.47 71.62
C LYS A 21 -31.87 -7.33 70.60
N ALA A 22 -32.86 -6.77 69.90
CA ALA A 22 -33.56 -7.44 68.81
C ALA A 22 -32.64 -7.70 67.60
N LEU A 23 -31.79 -6.74 67.23
CA LEU A 23 -30.76 -6.93 66.20
C LEU A 23 -29.73 -7.99 66.59
N LYS A 24 -29.28 -7.99 67.84
CA LYS A 24 -28.35 -9.00 68.36
C LYS A 24 -28.97 -10.39 68.34
N ARG A 25 -30.21 -10.54 68.82
CA ARG A 25 -30.97 -11.79 68.74
C ARG A 25 -31.19 -12.23 67.30
N LYS A 26 -31.49 -11.31 66.37
CA LYS A 26 -31.63 -11.64 64.94
C LYS A 26 -30.31 -12.12 64.33
N ARG A 27 -29.16 -11.59 64.78
CA ARG A 27 -27.83 -12.05 64.34
C ARG A 27 -27.44 -13.39 64.95
N GLU A 28 -27.91 -13.68 66.17
CA GLU A 28 -27.64 -14.92 66.89
C GLU A 28 -28.56 -16.06 66.43
N ASN A 29 -29.87 -15.83 66.28
CA ASN A 29 -30.82 -16.75 65.65
C ASN A 29 -30.66 -16.83 64.12
N GLY A 30 -30.07 -15.80 63.51
CA GLY A 30 -29.62 -15.77 62.12
C GLY A 30 -28.16 -16.19 61.98
N GLY A 31 -27.61 -16.88 62.99
CA GLY A 31 -26.31 -17.53 62.97
C GLY A 31 -26.26 -18.78 62.08
N GLU A 32 -27.26 -18.97 61.22
CA GLU A 32 -27.23 -19.81 60.01
C GLU A 32 -27.87 -19.06 58.82
N ALA A 33 -27.71 -17.73 58.74
CA ALA A 33 -27.59 -17.10 57.43
C ALA A 33 -26.19 -17.46 56.90
N SER A 34 -26.06 -18.74 56.57
CA SER A 34 -25.20 -19.24 55.52
C SER A 34 -25.03 -18.11 54.51
N GLU A 35 -23.79 -17.67 54.31
CA GLU A 35 -23.43 -17.06 53.05
C GLU A 35 -24.00 -17.97 51.97
N GLU A 36 -25.14 -17.58 51.39
CA GLU A 36 -25.63 -18.16 50.16
C GLU A 36 -24.64 -17.72 49.07
N THR A 37 -23.43 -18.30 49.09
CA THR A 37 -22.93 -18.83 47.83
C THR A 37 -24.01 -19.80 47.40
N PRO A 38 -24.73 -19.56 46.28
CA PRO A 38 -25.70 -20.52 45.83
C PRO A 38 -24.96 -21.85 45.72
N ALA A 39 -25.52 -22.89 46.31
CA ALA A 39 -25.12 -24.25 46.03
C ALA A 39 -25.38 -24.47 44.53
N VAL A 40 -24.41 -24.07 43.70
CA VAL A 40 -24.37 -24.38 42.30
C VAL A 40 -24.17 -25.88 42.28
N ASN A 41 -25.24 -26.59 41.90
CA ASN A 41 -25.19 -27.98 41.45
C ASN A 41 -23.85 -28.23 40.76
N PRO A 42 -23.12 -29.34 40.98
CA PRO A 42 -21.83 -29.58 40.34
C PRO A 42 -22.06 -29.86 38.85
N THR A 43 -22.42 -28.83 38.10
CA THR A 43 -22.28 -28.80 36.66
C THR A 43 -20.78 -28.75 36.43
N PRO A 44 -20.19 -29.77 35.78
CA PRO A 44 -18.75 -29.79 35.59
C PRO A 44 -18.35 -28.53 34.82
N LEU A 45 -17.54 -27.70 35.48
CA LEU A 45 -17.02 -26.48 34.89
C LEU A 45 -16.21 -26.83 33.63
N PRO A 46 -16.34 -26.06 32.54
CA PRO A 46 -15.58 -26.31 31.34
C PRO A 46 -14.07 -26.16 31.62
N LYS A 47 -13.28 -27.15 31.18
CA LYS A 47 -11.83 -27.16 31.39
C LYS A 47 -11.17 -25.94 30.72
N PRO A 48 -10.23 -25.25 31.41
CA PRO A 48 -9.54 -24.09 30.85
C PRO A 48 -8.68 -24.50 29.64
N LYS A 49 -8.55 -23.63 28.64
CA LYS A 49 -7.68 -23.84 27.47
C LYS A 49 -6.63 -22.73 27.44
N PHE A 50 -5.36 -23.09 27.52
CA PHE A 50 -4.27 -22.12 27.56
C PHE A 50 -3.66 -21.96 26.16
N ARG A 51 -3.69 -20.73 25.64
CA ARG A 51 -3.10 -20.37 24.32
C ARG A 51 -1.71 -19.77 24.49
N SER A 52 -1.57 -18.79 25.39
CA SER A 52 -0.33 -18.02 25.59
C SER A 52 0.36 -18.28 26.94
N TYR A 53 -0.29 -19.01 27.85
CA TYR A 53 0.19 -19.27 29.21
C TYR A 53 0.66 -20.73 29.38
N LYS A 54 1.77 -20.93 30.11
CA LYS A 54 2.30 -22.26 30.45
C LYS A 54 2.07 -22.54 31.94
N PRO A 55 1.04 -23.34 32.30
CA PRO A 55 0.76 -23.67 33.70
C PRO A 55 1.87 -24.53 34.32
N GLN A 56 2.13 -24.33 35.61
CA GLN A 56 3.14 -25.09 36.36
C GLN A 56 2.65 -26.47 36.78
N ASP A 57 1.35 -26.61 37.08
CA ASP A 57 0.70 -27.88 37.45
C ASP A 57 0.58 -28.85 36.27
N GLU A 58 0.92 -30.11 36.51
CA GLU A 58 0.94 -31.15 35.46
C GLU A 58 -0.45 -31.43 34.86
N GLN A 59 -1.50 -31.39 35.67
CA GLN A 59 -2.88 -31.60 35.22
C GLN A 59 -3.38 -30.50 34.27
N LEU A 60 -2.86 -29.27 34.41
CA LEU A 60 -3.24 -28.15 33.56
C LEU A 60 -2.37 -28.06 32.29
N LYS A 61 -1.18 -28.68 32.26
CA LYS A 61 -0.31 -28.70 31.07
C LYS A 61 -0.93 -29.44 29.90
N GLU A 62 -1.74 -30.47 30.15
CA GLU A 62 -2.48 -31.20 29.10
C GLU A 62 -3.52 -30.33 28.38
N SER A 63 -3.95 -29.24 29.01
CA SER A 63 -4.94 -28.31 28.46
C SER A 63 -4.31 -27.13 27.68
N VAL A 64 -3.00 -27.17 27.44
CA VAL A 64 -2.28 -26.19 26.62
C VAL A 64 -2.44 -26.54 25.14
N MET A 65 -2.89 -25.57 24.36
CA MET A 65 -3.04 -25.73 22.92
C MET A 65 -1.67 -25.82 22.24
N PRO A 66 -1.47 -26.72 21.25
CA PRO A 66 -0.24 -26.73 20.47
C PRO A 66 -0.10 -25.40 19.72
N THR A 67 1.12 -24.86 19.71
CA THR A 67 1.44 -23.65 18.95
C THR A 67 1.25 -23.94 17.47
N ALA A 68 0.39 -23.18 16.79
CA ALA A 68 0.19 -23.31 15.36
C ALA A 68 1.51 -23.06 14.63
N LYS A 69 1.93 -24.00 13.79
CA LYS A 69 3.07 -23.78 12.90
C LYS A 69 2.64 -22.77 11.82
N PRO A 70 3.48 -21.79 11.48
CA PRO A 70 3.20 -20.90 10.35
C PRO A 70 3.07 -21.74 9.07
N ALA A 71 2.28 -21.22 8.12
CA ALA A 71 2.18 -21.82 6.79
C ALA A 71 3.56 -21.87 6.12
N ASP A 72 3.78 -22.90 5.31
CA ASP A 72 5.01 -23.04 4.53
C ASP A 72 4.97 -22.03 3.37
N VAL A 73 5.69 -20.92 3.52
CA VAL A 73 5.78 -19.83 2.54
C VAL A 73 6.94 -20.05 1.55
N SER A 74 7.57 -21.22 1.56
CA SER A 74 8.76 -21.48 0.74
C SER A 74 8.49 -21.31 -0.76
N ASP A 75 7.29 -21.66 -1.23
CA ASP A 75 6.94 -21.52 -2.64
C ASP A 75 6.63 -20.07 -3.04
N GLU A 76 5.97 -19.29 -2.18
CA GLU A 76 5.73 -17.86 -2.40
C GLU A 76 7.05 -17.06 -2.44
N VAL A 77 8.02 -17.44 -1.58
CA VAL A 77 9.34 -16.81 -1.54
C VAL A 77 10.14 -17.15 -2.80
N LYS A 78 10.06 -18.39 -3.33
CA LYS A 78 10.70 -18.77 -4.59
C LYS A 78 10.11 -17.98 -5.76
N GLU A 79 8.79 -17.87 -5.83
CA GLU A 79 8.11 -17.11 -6.89
C GLU A 79 8.53 -15.63 -6.88
N GLN A 80 8.64 -15.02 -5.70
CA GLN A 80 9.14 -13.64 -5.57
C GLN A 80 10.62 -13.50 -5.94
N LEU A 81 11.44 -14.50 -5.61
CA LEU A 81 12.86 -14.51 -6.01
C LEU A 81 13.01 -14.61 -7.53
N GLU A 82 12.25 -15.50 -8.17
CA GLU A 82 12.26 -15.68 -9.62
C GLU A 82 11.74 -14.43 -10.35
N ALA A 83 10.70 -13.77 -9.81
CA ALA A 83 10.21 -12.49 -10.32
C ALA A 83 11.24 -11.36 -10.18
N ALA A 84 12.02 -11.34 -9.11
CA ALA A 84 13.10 -10.37 -8.91
C ALA A 84 14.34 -10.67 -9.78
N ASP A 85 14.65 -11.95 -10.00
CA ASP A 85 15.76 -12.43 -10.83
C ASP A 85 15.46 -12.31 -12.33
N SER A 86 14.17 -12.32 -12.72
CA SER A 86 13.75 -11.75 -13.98
C SER A 86 14.03 -10.25 -13.93
N ARG A 87 15.30 -9.92 -14.19
CA ARG A 87 15.78 -8.56 -14.39
C ARG A 87 14.76 -7.93 -15.31
N VAL A 88 13.96 -7.02 -14.75
CA VAL A 88 13.27 -6.02 -15.54
C VAL A 88 14.39 -5.46 -16.38
N VAL A 89 14.42 -5.86 -17.65
CA VAL A 89 15.26 -5.25 -18.66
C VAL A 89 14.65 -3.87 -18.77
N MET A 90 15.04 -3.02 -17.83
CA MET A 90 14.93 -1.60 -17.96
C MET A 90 15.77 -1.36 -19.19
N ASP A 91 15.11 -1.23 -20.35
CA ASP A 91 15.72 -0.63 -21.52
C ASP A 91 16.48 0.57 -20.99
N ASP A 92 17.82 0.49 -21.03
CA ASP A 92 18.71 1.42 -20.36
C ASP A 92 18.19 2.83 -20.63
N LEU A 93 17.64 3.46 -19.58
CA LEU A 93 16.98 4.74 -19.70
C LEU A 93 18.05 5.74 -20.12
N ASP A 94 18.07 6.01 -21.41
CA ASP A 94 19.09 6.78 -22.11
C ASP A 94 19.13 8.20 -21.52
N ILE A 95 20.07 8.42 -20.59
CA ILE A 95 20.18 9.61 -19.73
C ILE A 95 20.32 10.89 -20.58
N THR A 96 20.80 10.73 -21.82
CA THR A 96 20.91 11.79 -22.82
C THR A 96 19.55 12.34 -23.29
N LYS A 97 18.50 11.51 -23.29
CA LYS A 97 17.13 11.92 -23.67
C LYS A 97 16.39 12.58 -22.52
N LEU A 98 16.77 12.27 -21.27
CA LEU A 98 16.16 12.80 -20.05
C LEU A 98 16.68 14.20 -19.68
N ALA A 99 17.84 14.60 -20.22
CA ALA A 99 18.42 15.91 -20.00
C ALA A 99 17.50 17.07 -20.50
N PRO A 100 17.53 18.24 -19.85
CA PRO A 100 16.79 19.41 -20.30
C PRO A 100 17.16 19.78 -21.74
N ARG A 101 16.19 19.73 -22.65
CA ARG A 101 16.39 20.10 -24.05
C ARG A 101 16.37 21.61 -24.24
N LYS A 102 16.92 22.08 -25.37
CA LYS A 102 16.88 23.50 -25.77
C LYS A 102 15.42 24.00 -25.82
N PRO A 103 15.13 25.25 -25.42
CA PRO A 103 13.76 25.80 -25.48
C PRO A 103 13.09 25.66 -26.85
N ASP A 104 13.86 25.80 -27.94
CA ASP A 104 13.35 25.72 -29.31
C ASP A 104 13.18 24.28 -29.84
N TRP A 105 13.49 23.25 -29.05
CA TRP A 105 13.50 21.86 -29.54
C TRP A 105 12.12 21.40 -29.99
N ASP A 106 11.09 21.82 -29.26
CA ASP A 106 9.70 21.48 -29.51
C ASP A 106 9.20 22.20 -30.76
N LEU A 107 9.55 23.49 -30.88
CA LEU A 107 9.25 24.29 -32.07
C LEU A 107 9.88 23.67 -33.33
N LYS A 108 11.14 23.24 -33.25
CA LYS A 108 11.82 22.58 -34.36
C LYS A 108 11.15 21.27 -34.75
N ARG A 109 10.76 20.44 -33.77
CA ARG A 109 10.08 19.16 -34.03
C ARG A 109 8.74 19.37 -34.73
N ASP A 110 7.94 20.31 -34.24
CA ASP A 110 6.58 20.53 -34.73
C ASP A 110 6.57 21.24 -36.10
N VAL A 111 7.57 22.11 -36.35
CA VAL A 111 7.76 22.78 -37.64
C VAL A 111 8.44 21.87 -38.68
N ALA A 112 9.31 20.94 -38.27
CA ALA A 112 10.04 20.05 -39.19
C ALA A 112 9.10 19.28 -40.13
N LYS A 113 8.01 18.70 -39.62
CA LYS A 113 7.03 17.97 -40.44
C LYS A 113 6.32 18.84 -41.48
N LYS A 114 6.14 20.13 -41.18
CA LYS A 114 5.55 21.09 -42.13
C LYS A 114 6.58 21.53 -43.17
N LEU A 115 7.81 21.79 -42.74
CA LEU A 115 8.92 22.12 -43.63
C LEU A 115 9.23 20.98 -44.60
N GLU A 116 9.29 19.73 -44.15
CA GLU A 116 9.53 18.58 -45.03
C GLU A 116 8.47 18.47 -46.15
N LYS A 117 7.20 18.69 -45.79
CA LYS A 117 6.10 18.72 -46.77
C LYS A 117 6.20 19.90 -47.73
N LEU A 118 6.67 21.04 -47.27
CA LEU A 118 6.85 22.23 -48.09
C LEU A 118 8.05 22.04 -49.01
N GLU A 119 9.19 21.60 -48.49
CA GLU A 119 10.41 21.28 -49.21
C GLU A 119 10.17 20.30 -50.35
N LYS A 120 9.42 19.22 -50.12
CA LYS A 120 9.02 18.28 -51.20
C LYS A 120 8.23 18.96 -52.33
N ARG A 121 7.38 19.95 -52.01
CA ARG A 121 6.65 20.72 -53.02
C ARG A 121 7.54 21.74 -53.70
N THR A 122 8.43 22.39 -52.95
CA THR A 122 9.40 23.34 -53.48
C THR A 122 10.36 22.65 -54.44
N GLN A 123 10.90 21.48 -54.07
CA GLN A 123 11.75 20.67 -54.96
C GLN A 123 11.00 20.24 -56.22
N ARG A 124 9.72 19.86 -56.12
CA ARG A 124 8.88 19.56 -57.29
C ARG A 124 8.69 20.77 -58.19
N ALA A 125 8.35 21.92 -57.61
CA ALA A 125 8.19 23.17 -58.36
C ALA A 125 9.51 23.61 -59.01
N ILE A 126 10.64 23.47 -58.31
CA ILE A 126 11.97 23.72 -58.87
C ILE A 126 12.24 22.77 -60.05
N ALA A 127 11.95 21.47 -59.90
CA ALA A 127 12.14 20.49 -60.97
C ALA A 127 11.25 20.78 -62.19
N GLU A 128 10.00 21.21 -61.98
CA GLU A 128 9.09 21.64 -63.04
C GLU A 128 9.59 22.90 -63.74
N LEU A 129 10.00 23.92 -63.00
CA LEU A 129 10.58 25.16 -63.56
C LEU A 129 11.86 24.89 -64.37
N ILE A 130 12.73 24.01 -63.88
CA ILE A 130 13.92 23.55 -64.60
C ILE A 130 13.49 22.85 -65.90
N ARG A 131 12.55 21.90 -65.84
CA ARG A 131 12.05 21.19 -67.02
C ARG A 131 11.43 22.13 -68.07
N ASP A 132 10.67 23.13 -67.65
CA ASP A 132 10.04 24.10 -68.56
C ASP A 132 11.08 25.04 -69.18
N ARG A 133 12.05 25.51 -68.38
CA ARG A 133 13.17 26.31 -68.88
C ARG A 133 13.98 25.54 -69.92
N LEU A 134 14.30 24.28 -69.66
CA LEU A 134 15.02 23.41 -70.62
C LEU A 134 14.22 23.10 -71.89
N ARG A 135 12.89 22.99 -71.79
CA ARG A 135 12.02 22.83 -72.97
C ARG A 135 11.99 24.09 -73.83
N LEU A 136 11.97 25.26 -73.20
CA LEU A 136 12.02 26.57 -73.88
C LEU A 136 13.39 26.84 -74.51
N GLU A 137 14.47 26.38 -73.87
CA GLU A 137 15.86 26.65 -74.27
C GLU A 137 16.42 25.63 -75.29
N GLN A 138 15.58 24.72 -75.80
CA GLN A 138 15.89 23.67 -76.79
C GLN A 138 16.88 22.59 -76.31
N GLY A 139 16.33 21.51 -75.73
CA GLY A 139 16.63 20.12 -76.15
C GLY A 139 17.90 19.43 -75.65
N ASP A 140 19.09 20.03 -75.75
CA ASP A 140 20.34 19.25 -75.76
C ASP A 140 21.39 19.76 -74.77
N ASP A 141 21.29 19.36 -73.49
CA ASP A 141 22.45 19.11 -72.60
C ASP A 141 22.07 18.50 -71.22
N LEU A 142 20.83 18.04 -70.99
CA LEU A 142 20.42 17.62 -69.64
C LEU A 142 21.17 16.38 -69.13
N ALA A 143 21.34 15.39 -70.00
CA ALA A 143 21.99 14.13 -69.64
C ALA A 143 23.50 14.28 -69.43
N SER A 144 24.14 15.24 -70.09
CA SER A 144 25.57 15.52 -69.95
C SER A 144 25.84 16.40 -68.73
N ALA A 145 25.10 17.50 -68.53
CA ALA A 145 25.24 18.36 -67.36
C ALA A 145 24.93 17.64 -66.02
N VAL A 146 23.91 16.79 -65.98
CA VAL A 146 23.58 16.01 -64.77
C VAL A 146 24.63 14.93 -64.47
N ASN A 147 25.20 14.29 -65.51
CA ASN A 147 26.30 13.33 -65.32
C ASN A 147 27.59 14.01 -64.82
N VAL A 148 27.86 15.24 -65.25
CA VAL A 148 29.02 16.02 -64.78
C VAL A 148 28.82 16.43 -63.31
N GLY A 149 27.64 16.94 -62.95
CA GLY A 149 27.32 17.30 -61.56
C GLY A 149 27.33 16.11 -60.60
N ALA A 150 26.78 14.96 -61.02
CA ALA A 150 26.77 13.74 -60.21
C ALA A 150 28.18 13.15 -60.00
N ARG A 151 29.06 13.24 -61.01
CA ARG A 151 30.47 12.82 -60.88
C ARG A 151 31.26 13.75 -59.96
N ALA A 152 31.00 15.05 -59.98
CA ALA A 152 31.66 16.02 -59.11
C ALA A 152 31.29 15.80 -57.63
N GLN A 153 30.00 15.57 -57.31
CA GLN A 153 29.58 15.28 -55.93
C GLN A 153 30.15 13.96 -55.39
N LEU A 154 30.38 12.96 -56.25
CA LEU A 154 31.01 11.70 -55.83
C LEU A 154 32.51 11.85 -55.55
N GLN A 155 33.18 12.83 -56.17
CA GLN A 155 34.59 13.13 -55.88
C GLN A 155 34.72 13.90 -54.57
N GLU A 156 33.85 14.89 -54.34
CA GLU A 156 33.87 15.71 -53.12
C GLU A 156 33.60 14.88 -51.85
N ASN A 157 32.71 13.88 -51.94
CA ASN A 157 32.44 12.95 -50.82
C ASN A 157 33.55 11.92 -50.57
N ASN A 158 34.56 11.80 -51.45
CA ASN A 158 35.70 10.88 -51.28
C ASN A 158 37.00 11.61 -50.86
N GLU A 159 37.00 12.95 -50.81
CA GLU A 159 38.18 13.76 -50.44
C GLU A 159 38.16 14.22 -48.97
N ASP A 160 37.08 13.94 -48.21
CA ASP A 160 36.88 14.36 -46.81
C ASP A 160 36.95 13.20 -45.77
N ASP A 161 37.48 12.02 -46.14
CA ASP A 161 37.83 10.91 -45.21
C ASP A 161 39.34 10.86 -44.90
#